data_AF-A0A0A1FAS8-F1
#
_entry.id   AF-A0A0A1FAS8-F1
#
_cell.length_a   1.000
_cell.length_b   1.000
_cell.length_c   1.000
_cell.angle_alpha   90.00
_cell.angle_beta   90.00
_cell.angle_gamma   90.00
#
_symmetry.space_group_name_H-M   'P 1'
#
loop_
_entity.id
_entity.type
_entity.pdbx_description
1 polymer ?
#
loop_
_entity_poly.entity_id
_entity_poly.type
_entity_poly.pdbx_seq_one_letter_code
_entity_poly.pdbx_strand_id
1 'polypeptide(L)'
;MSASGKTIRLTMAQALVRYLAALRVDPPEGEVALFGGVFSIFGHGNVAGLGEALYQYREQLPTYRAHNEQAMAHAAIAYAKTHMRRRMMAVTSSIGPGATNLLTAAALAHVNRLPVLLLPGDIFVSRRPDPVLQQVENFQDGGVSANDAFKPLSRYFDRIYYPEQLLTALPRAIQVLADAAQCGPVTLALPQDVQTMAYDYPVAFFAPQIVKFRAQGPAVDELQAALELLRSAKQPLIVAGGGVLYGEATEALRCFAEKHAVPVAETQAGKSALAWRHPLQLGALGVTGSPAANALAAKADVVIAVGTRLQDFTTGSHSLFGQAKLLSINVNAIDAMKWQATPMLSDAKLGLSALSQGLQDWRSSAAWHTLALEQANIWRSTVDWITSQREVSAPALPYDGEVIGAVQRSSIDSTVHDIVVCAAGTLPAELHKLWRTSTPGGYHVEYGYSCMGYEIAGGLGVKLAQPDRDVIVMVGDGSYLMMNSEIATSVMLDRKLIIVVLDNRGYGCINRLQQACGGAPFNNMLEDCLQGPLGAPAIDFAAHARSLGALAENVKTISQLEAAMQRARAADRTYLVCIDTDPTRTTEEGGCWWEVAVPEVSQREQVKAARAEYEQARQQQKV
;
A
#
# COMPACT_ATOMS: atom_id res chain seq x y z
N MET A 1 21.73 -34.73 26.53
CA MET A 1 21.82 -34.53 28.00
C MET A 1 23.12 -33.77 28.24
N SER A 2 23.25 -32.57 28.78
CA SER A 2 22.46 -31.68 29.67
C SER A 2 22.22 -30.31 29.00
N ALA A 3 21.10 -29.62 29.13
CA ALA A 3 20.45 -29.25 30.39
C ALA A 3 18.94 -29.45 30.33
N SER A 4 18.35 -29.96 31.42
CA SER A 4 16.91 -29.88 31.66
C SER A 4 16.53 -28.40 31.84
N GLY A 5 16.32 -27.68 30.74
CA GLY A 5 15.80 -26.33 30.79
C GLY A 5 14.42 -26.34 31.47
N LYS A 6 14.14 -25.32 32.29
CA LYS A 6 12.79 -25.14 32.85
C LYS A 6 11.78 -25.08 31.70
N THR A 7 10.74 -25.91 31.77
CA THR A 7 9.61 -25.88 30.84
C THR A 7 8.39 -25.27 31.51
N ILE A 8 7.43 -24.84 30.70
CA ILE A 8 6.11 -24.39 31.14
C ILE A 8 5.05 -25.04 30.25
N ARG A 9 4.02 -25.59 30.88
CA ARG A 9 2.91 -26.24 30.18
C ARG A 9 1.90 -25.21 29.71
N LEU A 10 1.71 -25.10 28.40
CA LEU A 10 0.77 -24.17 27.76
C LEU A 10 0.07 -24.87 26.61
N THR A 11 -1.15 -24.46 26.27
CA THR A 11 -1.76 -24.83 24.98
C THR A 11 -0.98 -24.20 23.82
N MET A 12 -1.13 -24.75 22.62
CA MET A 12 -0.56 -24.17 21.40
C MET A 12 -0.96 -22.69 21.26
N ALA A 13 -2.25 -22.38 21.44
CA ALA A 13 -2.77 -21.01 21.37
C ALA A 13 -2.12 -20.09 22.42
N GLN A 14 -2.02 -20.54 23.68
CA GLN A 14 -1.38 -19.78 24.76
C GLN A 14 0.11 -19.52 24.47
N ALA A 15 0.83 -20.51 23.96
CA ALA A 15 2.23 -20.36 23.60
C ALA A 15 2.42 -19.38 22.43
N LEU A 16 1.57 -19.47 21.39
CA LEU A 16 1.58 -18.55 20.25
C LEU A 16 1.36 -17.11 20.71
N VAL A 17 0.29 -16.84 21.47
CA VAL A 17 -0.04 -15.49 21.93
C VAL A 17 1.04 -14.94 22.86
N ARG A 18 1.53 -15.76 23.80
CA ARG A 18 2.62 -15.36 24.71
C ARG A 18 3.89 -15.00 23.95
N TYR A 19 4.25 -15.77 22.92
CA TYR A 19 5.42 -15.48 22.10
C TYR A 19 5.26 -14.15 21.36
N LEU A 20 4.11 -13.92 20.71
CA LEU A 20 3.83 -12.67 20.00
C LEU A 20 3.85 -11.46 20.95
N ALA A 21 3.25 -11.58 22.14
CA ALA A 21 3.23 -10.52 23.15
C ALA A 21 4.63 -10.16 23.69
N ALA A 22 5.58 -11.10 23.64
CA ALA A 22 6.95 -10.92 24.10
C ALA A 22 7.89 -10.30 23.04
N LEU A 23 7.50 -10.25 21.75
CA LEU A 23 8.35 -9.72 20.70
C LEU A 23 8.50 -8.21 20.77
N ARG A 24 9.72 -7.74 20.59
CA ARG A 24 10.12 -6.34 20.73
C ARG A 24 11.00 -5.90 19.56
N VAL A 25 10.95 -4.61 19.27
CA VAL A 25 11.84 -3.89 18.35
C VAL A 25 12.36 -2.67 19.08
N ASP A 26 13.54 -2.20 18.69
CA ASP A 26 14.24 -1.09 19.36
C ASP A 26 14.51 0.05 18.37
N PRO A 27 13.47 0.82 17.99
CA PRO A 27 13.64 2.03 17.21
C PRO A 27 14.32 3.14 18.04
N PRO A 28 14.79 4.24 17.43
CA PRO A 28 15.47 5.34 18.12
C PRO A 28 14.71 5.92 19.33
N GLU A 29 13.38 5.83 19.32
CA GLU A 29 12.51 6.31 20.39
C GLU A 29 12.42 5.35 21.60
N GLY A 30 13.03 4.18 21.51
CA GLY A 30 13.12 3.17 22.56
C GLY A 30 12.33 1.88 22.26
N GLU A 31 12.55 0.86 23.08
CA GLU A 31 11.97 -0.47 22.90
C GLU A 31 10.43 -0.46 22.91
N VAL A 32 9.83 -1.02 21.86
CA VAL A 32 8.37 -1.15 21.70
C VAL A 32 7.97 -2.55 21.24
N ALA A 33 6.69 -2.89 21.40
CA ALA A 33 6.14 -4.15 20.88
C ALA A 33 6.23 -4.21 19.34
N LEU A 34 6.71 -5.34 18.82
CA LEU A 34 6.73 -5.62 17.37
C LEU A 34 5.29 -5.69 16.82
N PHE A 35 4.43 -6.43 17.52
CA PHE A 35 3.02 -6.57 17.19
C PHE A 35 2.20 -5.50 17.90
N GLY A 36 1.53 -4.64 17.13
CA GLY A 36 0.61 -3.61 17.65
C GLY A 36 -0.72 -4.17 18.17
N GLY A 37 -0.97 -5.46 17.94
CA GLY A 37 -2.15 -6.19 18.38
C GLY A 37 -2.56 -7.29 17.40
N VAL A 38 -3.72 -7.86 17.66
CA VAL A 38 -4.33 -8.92 16.85
C VAL A 38 -5.74 -8.51 16.46
N PHE A 39 -6.05 -8.47 15.17
CA PHE A 39 -7.44 -8.37 14.72
C PHE A 39 -8.10 -9.76 14.75
N SER A 40 -9.33 -9.82 15.25
CA SER A 40 -10.10 -11.06 15.35
C SER A 40 -11.60 -10.87 15.14
N ILE A 41 -12.17 -11.76 14.35
CA ILE A 41 -13.57 -12.17 14.45
C ILE A 41 -13.56 -13.60 14.97
N PHE A 42 -14.22 -13.81 16.11
CA PHE A 42 -14.29 -15.11 16.75
C PHE A 42 -15.41 -15.95 16.14
N GLY A 43 -15.05 -17.15 15.69
CA GLY A 43 -15.96 -18.23 15.32
C GLY A 43 -15.49 -19.54 15.91
N HIS A 44 -16.19 -20.64 15.66
CA HIS A 44 -15.85 -21.93 16.26
C HIS A 44 -14.39 -22.35 15.97
N GLY A 45 -13.84 -21.99 14.80
CA GLY A 45 -12.50 -22.35 14.38
C GLY A 45 -11.35 -21.68 15.13
N ASN A 46 -11.60 -20.62 15.92
CA ASN A 46 -10.54 -19.92 16.67
C ASN A 46 -10.93 -19.48 18.11
N VAL A 47 -12.23 -19.37 18.44
CA VAL A 47 -12.68 -18.79 19.71
C VAL A 47 -12.23 -19.59 20.94
N ALA A 48 -12.31 -20.92 20.89
CA ALA A 48 -12.02 -21.77 22.05
C ALA A 48 -10.53 -21.83 22.38
N GLY A 49 -9.66 -21.71 21.37
CA GLY A 49 -8.20 -21.71 21.53
C GLY A 49 -7.63 -20.31 21.64
N LEU A 50 -7.66 -19.56 20.53
CA LEU A 50 -7.11 -18.20 20.50
C LEU A 50 -7.91 -17.20 21.34
N GLY A 51 -9.23 -17.31 21.45
CA GLY A 51 -10.02 -16.39 22.27
C GLY A 51 -9.61 -16.42 23.74
N GLU A 52 -9.45 -17.62 24.30
CA GLU A 52 -8.93 -17.83 25.67
C GLU A 52 -7.51 -17.24 25.83
N ALA A 53 -6.62 -17.58 24.90
CA ALA A 53 -5.23 -17.13 24.95
C ALA A 53 -5.08 -15.60 24.81
N LEU A 54 -5.82 -14.98 23.89
CA LEU A 54 -5.81 -13.53 23.65
C LEU A 54 -6.39 -12.77 24.84
N TYR A 55 -7.44 -13.29 25.48
CA TYR A 55 -7.99 -12.68 26.69
C TYR A 55 -6.93 -12.57 27.80
N GLN A 56 -6.10 -13.60 27.99
CA GLN A 56 -5.04 -13.60 29.00
C GLN A 56 -4.00 -12.49 28.79
N TYR A 57 -3.66 -12.16 27.54
CA TYR A 57 -2.62 -11.18 27.18
C TYR A 57 -3.16 -9.83 26.69
N ARG A 58 -4.46 -9.56 26.83
CA ARG A 58 -5.14 -8.38 26.26
C ARG A 58 -4.54 -7.02 26.61
N GLU A 59 -3.84 -6.89 27.73
CA GLU A 59 -3.16 -5.66 28.13
C GLU A 59 -1.82 -5.45 27.41
N GLN A 60 -1.14 -6.53 27.00
CA GLN A 60 0.16 -6.49 26.33
C GLN A 60 0.05 -6.63 24.81
N LEU A 61 -0.96 -7.39 24.35
CA LEU A 61 -1.26 -7.64 22.96
C LEU A 61 -2.76 -7.43 22.74
N PRO A 62 -3.20 -6.19 22.49
CA PRO A 62 -4.61 -5.86 22.39
C PRO A 62 -5.28 -6.59 21.23
N THR A 63 -6.52 -7.02 21.45
CA THR A 63 -7.35 -7.64 20.42
C THR A 63 -8.34 -6.63 19.86
N TYR A 64 -8.32 -6.44 18.55
CA TYR A 64 -9.20 -5.54 17.83
C TYR A 64 -10.25 -6.32 17.05
N ARG A 65 -11.43 -5.73 16.86
CA ARG A 65 -12.50 -6.29 16.04
C ARG A 65 -12.83 -5.32 14.91
N ALA A 66 -13.09 -5.88 13.73
CA ALA A 66 -13.74 -5.22 12.60
C ALA A 66 -15.03 -5.96 12.23
N HIS A 67 -15.64 -5.60 11.11
CA HIS A 67 -16.88 -6.25 10.63
C HIS A 67 -16.67 -7.24 9.48
N ASN A 68 -15.46 -7.33 8.93
CA ASN A 68 -15.08 -8.27 7.87
C ASN A 68 -13.59 -8.65 8.00
N GLU A 69 -13.23 -9.91 7.75
CA GLU A 69 -11.85 -10.38 7.86
C GLU A 69 -10.89 -9.73 6.86
N GLN A 70 -11.33 -9.44 5.63
CA GLN A 70 -10.54 -8.68 4.67
C GLN A 70 -10.22 -7.28 5.21
N ALA A 71 -11.21 -6.61 5.81
CA ALA A 71 -11.04 -5.28 6.38
C ALA A 71 -10.07 -5.29 7.59
N MET A 72 -10.14 -6.30 8.45
CA MET A 72 -9.16 -6.52 9.52
C MET A 72 -7.73 -6.60 8.98
N ALA A 73 -7.54 -7.39 7.92
CA ALA A 73 -6.24 -7.54 7.29
C ALA A 73 -5.77 -6.26 6.59
N HIS A 74 -6.65 -5.53 5.92
CA HIS A 74 -6.31 -4.23 5.33
C HIS A 74 -5.84 -3.22 6.39
N ALA A 75 -6.51 -3.16 7.55
CA ALA A 75 -6.08 -2.33 8.67
C ALA A 75 -4.70 -2.76 9.22
N ALA A 76 -4.49 -4.07 9.43
CA ALA A 76 -3.20 -4.61 9.87
C ALA A 76 -2.05 -4.30 8.89
N ILE A 77 -2.32 -4.43 7.59
CA ILE A 77 -1.36 -4.13 6.52
C ILE A 77 -1.04 -2.64 6.46
N ALA A 78 -2.06 -1.78 6.59
CA ALA A 78 -1.87 -0.34 6.62
C ALA A 78 -1.02 0.09 7.82
N TYR A 79 -1.33 -0.43 9.02
CA TYR A 79 -0.53 -0.20 10.22
C TYR A 79 0.95 -0.54 9.99
N ALA A 80 1.22 -1.69 9.38
CA ALA A 80 2.59 -2.11 9.08
C ALA A 80 3.29 -1.20 8.06
N LYS A 81 2.58 -0.81 7.00
CA LYS A 81 3.11 0.11 5.98
C LYS A 81 3.42 1.49 6.57
N THR A 82 2.55 2.02 7.44
CA THR A 82 2.75 3.32 8.10
C THR A 82 3.94 3.30 9.05
N HIS A 83 4.22 2.16 9.70
CA HIS A 83 5.44 1.93 10.49
C HIS A 83 6.66 1.50 9.65
N MET A 84 6.66 1.74 8.34
CA MET A 84 7.77 1.40 7.44
C MET A 84 8.22 -0.08 7.55
N ARG A 85 7.25 -0.98 7.80
CA ARG A 85 7.43 -2.42 8.03
C ARG A 85 8.16 -2.79 9.33
N ARG A 86 8.45 -1.82 10.20
CA ARG A 86 9.18 -2.03 11.47
C ARG A 86 8.30 -2.52 12.61
N ARG A 87 6.99 -2.35 12.48
CA ARG A 87 5.95 -2.90 13.37
C ARG A 87 4.85 -3.49 12.51
N MET A 88 4.09 -4.43 13.05
CA MET A 88 3.07 -5.17 12.30
C MET A 88 1.94 -5.62 13.21
N MET A 89 0.94 -6.31 12.65
CA MET A 89 -0.15 -6.90 13.41
C MET A 89 -0.41 -8.33 12.92
N ALA A 90 -1.10 -9.11 13.75
CA ALA A 90 -1.62 -10.40 13.34
C ALA A 90 -3.12 -10.32 13.09
N VAL A 91 -3.66 -11.23 12.28
CA VAL A 91 -5.09 -11.36 12.02
C VAL A 91 -5.48 -12.82 12.15
N THR A 92 -6.46 -13.10 13.00
CA THR A 92 -7.05 -14.44 13.10
C THR A 92 -8.50 -14.42 12.65
N SER A 93 -8.90 -15.52 12.01
CA SER A 93 -10.27 -15.79 11.58
C SER A 93 -10.69 -17.18 12.06
N SER A 94 -11.99 -17.46 11.99
CA SER A 94 -12.48 -18.84 11.98
C SER A 94 -11.96 -19.61 10.74
N ILE A 95 -12.35 -20.87 10.63
CA ILE A 95 -12.17 -21.72 9.44
C ILE A 95 -13.09 -21.27 8.28
N GLY A 96 -12.83 -21.77 7.08
CA GLY A 96 -13.75 -21.69 5.94
C GLY A 96 -13.96 -20.26 5.46
N PRO A 97 -15.19 -19.70 5.48
CA PRO A 97 -15.47 -18.38 4.92
C PRO A 97 -14.64 -17.27 5.58
N GLY A 98 -14.43 -17.33 6.91
CA GLY A 98 -13.61 -16.35 7.61
C GLY A 98 -12.15 -16.38 7.14
N ALA A 99 -11.62 -17.58 6.87
CA ALA A 99 -10.29 -17.72 6.29
C ALA A 99 -10.26 -17.24 4.83
N THR A 100 -11.20 -17.65 3.98
CA THR A 100 -11.19 -17.25 2.56
C THR A 100 -11.36 -15.74 2.36
N ASN A 101 -12.05 -15.05 3.27
CA ASN A 101 -12.15 -13.59 3.26
C ASN A 101 -10.78 -12.89 3.38
N LEU A 102 -9.76 -13.55 3.95
CA LEU A 102 -8.40 -12.99 4.07
C LEU A 102 -7.58 -13.11 2.77
N LEU A 103 -8.00 -13.90 1.77
CA LEU A 103 -7.20 -14.18 0.57
C LEU A 103 -6.86 -12.91 -0.23
N THR A 104 -7.84 -12.03 -0.43
CA THR A 104 -7.63 -10.76 -1.14
C THR A 104 -6.59 -9.89 -0.42
N ALA A 105 -6.66 -9.81 0.91
CA ALA A 105 -5.69 -9.05 1.70
C ALA A 105 -4.30 -9.71 1.73
N ALA A 106 -4.23 -11.04 1.71
CA ALA A 106 -2.97 -11.77 1.56
C ALA A 106 -2.32 -11.45 0.21
N ALA A 107 -3.08 -11.48 -0.89
CA ALA A 107 -2.59 -11.08 -2.22
C ALA A 107 -2.08 -9.63 -2.23
N LEU A 108 -2.84 -8.70 -1.64
CA LEU A 108 -2.45 -7.30 -1.50
C LEU A 108 -1.12 -7.16 -0.75
N ALA A 109 -0.99 -7.78 0.43
CA ALA A 109 0.24 -7.75 1.22
C ALA A 109 1.41 -8.38 0.46
N HIS A 110 1.17 -9.47 -0.28
CA HIS A 110 2.20 -10.17 -1.06
C HIS A 110 2.76 -9.27 -2.16
N VAL A 111 1.88 -8.66 -2.94
CA VAL A 111 2.22 -7.78 -4.05
C VAL A 111 2.93 -6.54 -3.54
N ASN A 112 2.49 -5.95 -2.43
CA ASN A 112 3.11 -4.77 -1.83
C ASN A 112 4.33 -5.09 -0.94
N ARG A 113 4.62 -6.38 -0.71
CA ARG A 113 5.66 -6.89 0.18
C ARG A 113 5.54 -6.35 1.61
N LEU A 114 4.33 -6.35 2.16
CA LEU A 114 4.03 -5.81 3.50
C LEU A 114 3.87 -6.94 4.52
N PRO A 115 4.40 -6.79 5.76
CA PRO A 115 4.36 -7.84 6.75
C PRO A 115 2.99 -7.89 7.44
N VAL A 116 2.37 -9.06 7.45
CA VAL A 116 1.17 -9.37 8.21
C VAL A 116 1.19 -10.86 8.57
N LEU A 117 0.85 -11.19 9.82
CA LEU A 117 0.76 -12.58 10.27
C LEU A 117 -0.70 -13.04 10.24
N LEU A 118 -1.04 -13.95 9.34
CA LEU A 118 -2.36 -14.54 9.20
C LEU A 118 -2.43 -15.85 9.98
N LEU A 119 -3.45 -15.97 10.83
CA LEU A 119 -3.69 -17.07 11.76
C LEU A 119 -5.10 -17.65 11.56
N PRO A 120 -5.44 -18.15 10.35
CA PRO A 120 -6.77 -18.71 10.11
C PRO A 120 -6.96 -20.03 10.86
N GLY A 121 -8.15 -20.24 11.43
CA GLY A 121 -8.57 -21.55 11.90
C GLY A 121 -8.55 -22.59 10.77
N ASP A 122 -8.31 -23.85 11.11
CA ASP A 122 -8.23 -24.95 10.15
C ASP A 122 -8.99 -26.19 10.65
N ILE A 123 -9.13 -27.19 9.77
CA ILE A 123 -9.78 -28.47 10.03
C ILE A 123 -9.18 -29.18 11.26
N PHE A 124 -9.94 -30.11 11.84
CA PHE A 124 -9.44 -30.94 12.96
C PHE A 124 -8.42 -31.95 12.44
N VAL A 125 -7.24 -32.00 13.07
CA VAL A 125 -6.24 -33.03 12.75
C VAL A 125 -6.76 -34.41 13.10
N SER A 126 -7.51 -34.53 14.20
CA SER A 126 -8.09 -35.79 14.66
C SER A 126 -9.18 -36.35 13.75
N ARG A 127 -9.78 -35.53 12.87
CA ARG A 127 -10.94 -35.85 12.02
C ARG A 127 -12.16 -36.45 12.74
N ARG A 128 -12.21 -36.40 14.08
CA ARG A 128 -13.36 -36.88 14.86
C ARG A 128 -14.67 -36.17 14.51
N PRO A 129 -14.69 -34.85 14.24
CA PRO A 129 -15.91 -34.15 13.84
C PRO A 129 -16.09 -34.09 12.32
N ASP A 130 -15.36 -34.87 11.52
CA ASP A 130 -15.37 -34.77 10.05
C ASP A 130 -16.75 -35.12 9.43
N PRO A 131 -17.26 -34.31 8.49
CA PRO A 131 -16.77 -32.97 8.13
C PRO A 131 -17.07 -31.95 9.24
N VAL A 132 -16.05 -31.20 9.65
CA VAL A 132 -16.31 -30.07 10.56
C VAL A 132 -17.12 -29.02 9.81
N LEU A 133 -18.02 -28.32 10.51
CA LEU A 133 -18.72 -27.16 9.98
C LEU A 133 -17.74 -26.21 9.26
N GLN A 134 -18.10 -25.74 8.05
CA GLN A 134 -17.28 -24.85 7.20
C GLN A 134 -16.01 -25.48 6.58
N GLN A 135 -15.85 -26.81 6.61
CA GLN A 135 -14.86 -27.51 5.80
C GLN A 135 -15.22 -27.47 4.30
N VAL A 136 -14.22 -27.56 3.41
CA VAL A 136 -14.43 -27.56 1.93
C VAL A 136 -15.00 -28.88 1.41
N GLU A 137 -14.89 -29.96 2.19
CA GLU A 137 -15.40 -31.31 1.86
C GLU A 137 -14.81 -31.90 0.55
N ASN A 138 -13.47 -31.96 0.46
CA ASN A 138 -12.80 -32.57 -0.68
C ASN A 138 -12.76 -34.12 -0.57
N PHE A 139 -13.52 -34.80 -1.43
CA PHE A 139 -13.59 -36.28 -1.47
C PHE A 139 -12.34 -36.97 -2.06
N GLN A 140 -11.46 -36.23 -2.73
CA GLN A 140 -10.24 -36.77 -3.33
C GLN A 140 -9.04 -36.71 -2.36
N ASP A 141 -9.05 -35.75 -1.43
CA ASP A 141 -7.97 -35.55 -0.46
C ASP A 141 -8.51 -34.93 0.84
N GLY A 142 -8.61 -35.74 1.90
CA GLY A 142 -9.07 -35.29 3.22
C GLY A 142 -8.07 -34.41 4.00
N GLY A 143 -6.89 -34.13 3.44
CA GLY A 143 -5.92 -33.18 3.98
C GLY A 143 -6.06 -31.77 3.40
N VAL A 144 -6.86 -31.59 2.35
CA VAL A 144 -7.11 -30.28 1.73
C VAL A 144 -8.08 -29.46 2.58
N SER A 145 -7.72 -28.20 2.77
CA SER A 145 -8.49 -27.19 3.48
C SER A 145 -8.63 -25.94 2.61
N ALA A 146 -9.54 -25.03 2.99
CA ALA A 146 -9.60 -23.70 2.39
C ALA A 146 -8.26 -22.95 2.54
N ASN A 147 -7.48 -23.25 3.59
CA ASN A 147 -6.23 -22.56 3.88
C ASN A 147 -5.11 -22.92 2.89
N ASP A 148 -5.24 -23.99 2.09
CA ASP A 148 -4.25 -24.30 1.05
C ASP A 148 -4.19 -23.22 -0.04
N ALA A 149 -5.25 -22.41 -0.20
CA ALA A 149 -5.28 -21.25 -1.08
C ALA A 149 -4.32 -20.13 -0.64
N PHE A 150 -3.83 -20.11 0.62
CA PHE A 150 -2.82 -19.14 1.06
C PHE A 150 -1.40 -19.48 0.61
N LYS A 151 -1.12 -20.72 0.18
CA LYS A 151 0.23 -21.13 -0.25
C LYS A 151 0.82 -20.22 -1.34
N PRO A 152 0.12 -19.89 -2.45
CA PRO A 152 0.65 -18.98 -3.46
C PRO A 152 0.68 -17.51 -3.00
N LEU A 153 -0.09 -17.15 -1.98
CA LEU A 153 -0.23 -15.77 -1.51
C LEU A 153 0.70 -15.45 -0.33
N SER A 154 1.27 -16.46 0.33
CA SER A 154 2.15 -16.28 1.49
C SER A 154 3.62 -16.37 1.12
N ARG A 155 4.47 -15.57 1.77
CA ARG A 155 5.94 -15.73 1.71
C ARG A 155 6.41 -16.94 2.52
N TYR A 156 5.67 -17.26 3.58
CA TYR A 156 5.81 -18.47 4.36
C TYR A 156 4.42 -18.99 4.73
N PHE A 157 4.17 -20.25 4.42
CA PHE A 157 2.96 -20.96 4.82
C PHE A 157 3.37 -22.17 5.66
N ASP A 158 2.69 -22.36 6.79
CA ASP A 158 2.82 -23.56 7.61
C ASP A 158 1.46 -23.96 8.19
N ARG A 159 1.28 -25.24 8.51
CA ARG A 159 0.09 -25.75 9.19
C ARG A 159 0.52 -26.46 10.47
N ILE A 160 0.02 -25.99 11.60
CA ILE A 160 0.43 -26.47 12.91
C ILE A 160 -0.38 -27.71 13.28
N TYR A 161 0.14 -28.89 12.96
CA TYR A 161 -0.42 -30.19 13.33
C TYR A 161 -0.10 -30.61 14.77
N TYR A 162 1.01 -30.13 15.35
CA TYR A 162 1.42 -30.43 16.73
C TYR A 162 1.90 -29.15 17.44
N PRO A 163 1.59 -28.96 18.74
CA PRO A 163 1.93 -27.72 19.45
C PRO A 163 3.43 -27.34 19.40
N GLU A 164 4.33 -28.31 19.47
CA GLU A 164 5.79 -28.10 19.46
C GLU A 164 6.32 -27.53 18.14
N GLN A 165 5.55 -27.62 17.05
CA GLN A 165 5.94 -27.04 15.76
C GLN A 165 6.10 -25.52 15.83
N LEU A 166 5.44 -24.85 16.79
CA LEU A 166 5.64 -23.43 17.06
C LEU A 166 7.09 -23.05 17.34
N LEU A 167 7.87 -23.95 17.96
CA LEU A 167 9.30 -23.73 18.25
C LEU A 167 10.13 -23.49 16.99
N THR A 168 9.66 -23.97 15.83
CA THR A 168 10.32 -23.79 14.54
C THR A 168 9.56 -22.80 13.65
N ALA A 169 8.23 -22.87 13.62
CA ALA A 169 7.40 -22.07 12.73
C ALA A 169 7.43 -20.58 13.07
N LEU A 170 7.36 -20.21 14.36
CA LEU A 170 7.33 -18.80 14.77
C LEU A 170 8.66 -18.07 14.49
N PRO A 171 9.85 -18.60 14.85
CA PRO A 171 11.11 -17.95 14.48
C PRO A 171 11.27 -17.74 12.97
N ARG A 172 10.83 -18.72 12.14
CA ARG A 172 10.84 -18.59 10.68
C ARG A 172 9.85 -17.53 10.19
N ALA A 173 8.64 -17.51 10.73
CA ALA A 173 7.63 -16.50 10.43
C ALA A 173 8.17 -15.09 10.72
N ILE A 174 8.75 -14.86 11.89
CA ILE A 174 9.31 -13.55 12.26
C ILE A 174 10.49 -13.18 11.37
N GLN A 175 11.37 -14.12 11.03
CA GLN A 175 12.47 -13.86 10.09
C GLN A 175 11.94 -13.40 8.72
N VAL A 176 10.91 -14.05 8.18
CA VAL A 176 10.32 -13.68 6.88
C VAL A 176 9.63 -12.31 6.96
N LEU A 177 8.90 -12.03 8.04
CA LEU A 177 8.24 -10.74 8.25
C LEU A 177 9.24 -9.57 8.40
N ALA A 178 10.41 -9.82 8.97
CA ALA A 178 11.44 -8.80 9.21
C ALA A 178 12.49 -8.65 8.09
N ASP A 179 12.56 -9.60 7.17
CA ASP A 179 13.57 -9.60 6.09
C ASP A 179 13.16 -8.69 4.93
N ALA A 180 14.00 -7.74 4.55
CA ALA A 180 13.66 -6.74 3.53
C ALA A 180 13.34 -7.32 2.14
N ALA A 181 13.97 -8.45 1.78
CA ALA A 181 13.80 -9.09 0.47
C ALA A 181 12.64 -10.09 0.45
N GLN A 182 12.43 -10.81 1.56
CA GLN A 182 11.39 -11.83 1.71
C GLN A 182 10.08 -11.29 2.30
N CYS A 183 10.05 -10.06 2.79
CA CYS A 183 8.89 -9.47 3.46
C CYS A 183 7.60 -9.62 2.65
N GLY A 184 6.54 -9.99 3.36
CA GLY A 184 5.19 -10.20 2.85
C GLY A 184 4.35 -10.95 3.88
N PRO A 185 3.14 -11.40 3.51
CA PRO A 185 2.24 -12.10 4.41
C PRO A 185 2.83 -13.46 4.78
N VAL A 186 2.68 -13.83 6.05
CA VAL A 186 2.97 -15.15 6.57
C VAL A 186 1.69 -15.76 7.08
N THR A 187 1.41 -17.01 6.71
CA THR A 187 0.21 -17.72 7.15
C THR A 187 0.60 -18.95 7.98
N LEU A 188 0.14 -18.99 9.22
CA LEU A 188 0.20 -20.18 10.07
C LEU A 188 -1.24 -20.68 10.26
N ALA A 189 -1.61 -21.74 9.54
CA ALA A 189 -2.94 -22.32 9.65
C ALA A 189 -3.06 -23.13 10.95
N LEU A 190 -4.16 -22.92 11.67
CA LEU A 190 -4.33 -23.38 13.05
C LEU A 190 -5.50 -24.38 13.16
N PRO A 191 -5.26 -25.69 13.00
CA PRO A 191 -6.24 -26.73 13.32
C PRO A 191 -6.90 -26.52 14.67
N GLN A 192 -8.24 -26.58 14.70
CA GLN A 192 -9.02 -26.17 15.87
C GLN A 192 -8.69 -27.02 17.12
N ASP A 193 -8.51 -28.33 16.99
CA ASP A 193 -8.12 -29.19 18.10
C ASP A 193 -6.70 -28.89 18.60
N VAL A 194 -5.75 -28.68 17.68
CA VAL A 194 -4.35 -28.40 18.02
C VAL A 194 -4.20 -27.10 18.80
N GLN A 195 -5.01 -26.07 18.53
CA GLN A 195 -5.02 -24.83 19.32
C GLN A 195 -5.16 -25.08 20.83
N THR A 196 -5.87 -26.14 21.22
CA THR A 196 -6.17 -26.50 22.61
C THR A 196 -5.21 -27.54 23.20
N MET A 197 -4.38 -28.18 22.37
CA MET A 197 -3.43 -29.20 22.84
C MET A 197 -2.26 -28.54 23.59
N ALA A 198 -1.88 -29.14 24.73
CA ALA A 198 -0.81 -28.63 25.58
C ALA A 198 0.54 -29.30 25.31
N TYR A 199 1.61 -28.52 25.44
CA TYR A 199 2.99 -28.97 25.36
C TYR A 199 3.85 -28.27 26.42
N ASP A 200 4.93 -28.92 26.83
CA ASP A 200 5.88 -28.39 27.82
C ASP A 200 6.97 -27.57 27.10
N TYR A 201 6.68 -26.30 26.82
CA TYR A 201 7.57 -25.41 26.09
C TYR A 201 8.76 -24.97 26.94
N PRO A 202 9.98 -24.84 26.38
CA PRO A 202 11.10 -24.23 27.08
C PRO A 202 10.77 -22.79 27.50
N VAL A 203 10.98 -22.42 28.76
CA VAL A 203 10.70 -21.05 29.24
C VAL A 203 11.46 -19.99 28.44
N ALA A 204 12.68 -20.30 27.98
CA ALA A 204 13.50 -19.41 27.17
C ALA A 204 12.86 -19.05 25.82
N PHE A 205 11.91 -19.84 25.30
CA PHE A 205 11.19 -19.53 24.06
C PHE A 205 10.38 -18.24 24.17
N PHE A 206 9.92 -17.88 25.38
CA PHE A 206 9.14 -16.67 25.65
C PHE A 206 9.98 -15.47 26.09
N ALA A 207 11.30 -15.55 25.93
CA ALA A 207 12.23 -14.44 26.05
C ALA A 207 12.99 -14.25 24.72
N PRO A 208 12.28 -13.95 23.61
CA PRO A 208 12.92 -13.77 22.33
C PRO A 208 13.88 -12.58 22.37
N GLN A 209 14.94 -12.66 21.58
CA GLN A 209 15.81 -11.51 21.34
C GLN A 209 15.02 -10.39 20.64
N ILE A 210 15.45 -9.14 20.84
CA ILE A 210 14.93 -8.00 20.09
C ILE A 210 15.07 -8.29 18.59
N VAL A 211 13.97 -8.10 17.86
CA VAL A 211 13.92 -8.34 16.42
C VAL A 211 14.69 -7.24 15.71
N LYS A 212 15.68 -7.65 14.91
CA LYS A 212 16.54 -6.74 14.14
C LYS A 212 16.16 -6.79 12.68
N PHE A 213 15.90 -5.63 12.10
CA PHE A 213 15.76 -5.49 10.66
C PHE A 213 17.13 -5.24 10.04
N ARG A 214 17.62 -6.22 9.28
CA ARG A 214 18.96 -6.16 8.71
C ARG A 214 18.97 -5.25 7.48
N ALA A 215 19.97 -4.39 7.40
CA ALA A 215 20.33 -3.65 6.19
C ALA A 215 21.67 -4.17 5.68
N GLN A 216 21.75 -4.46 4.40
CA GLN A 216 22.96 -4.95 3.74
C GLN A 216 23.51 -3.85 2.83
N GLY A 217 24.82 -3.57 2.92
CA GLY A 217 25.50 -2.67 1.98
C GLY A 217 25.88 -3.39 0.67
N PRO A 218 26.27 -2.63 -0.37
CA PRO A 218 26.59 -3.21 -1.67
C PRO A 218 27.87 -4.05 -1.62
N ALA A 219 27.96 -5.04 -2.49
CA ALA A 219 29.23 -5.71 -2.77
C ALA A 219 30.22 -4.74 -3.45
N VAL A 220 31.52 -4.99 -3.28
CA VAL A 220 32.58 -4.07 -3.74
C VAL A 220 32.59 -3.93 -5.27
N ASP A 221 32.44 -5.05 -5.97
CA ASP A 221 32.40 -5.15 -7.42
C ASP A 221 31.12 -4.51 -8.01
N GLU A 222 29.95 -4.76 -7.40
CA GLU A 222 28.70 -4.10 -7.79
C GLU A 222 28.78 -2.58 -7.61
N LEU A 223 29.36 -2.11 -6.49
CA LEU A 223 29.59 -0.70 -6.24
C LEU A 223 30.53 -0.10 -7.29
N GLN A 224 31.62 -0.79 -7.65
CA GLN A 224 32.56 -0.33 -8.66
C GLN A 224 31.90 -0.19 -10.03
N ALA A 225 31.13 -1.19 -10.47
CA ALA A 225 30.37 -1.14 -11.72
C ALA A 225 29.37 0.03 -11.72
N ALA A 226 28.68 0.27 -10.61
CA ALA A 226 27.76 1.40 -10.47
C ALA A 226 28.48 2.76 -10.54
N LEU A 227 29.66 2.89 -9.91
CA LEU A 227 30.47 4.11 -9.96
C LEU A 227 31.00 4.38 -11.38
N GLU A 228 31.45 3.36 -12.10
CA GLU A 228 31.89 3.48 -13.49
C GLU A 228 30.76 3.95 -14.41
N LEU A 229 29.57 3.37 -14.27
CA LEU A 229 28.38 3.79 -15.00
C LEU A 229 28.06 5.26 -14.74
N LEU A 230 27.98 5.67 -13.47
CA LEU A 230 27.59 7.02 -13.08
C LEU A 230 28.62 8.09 -13.44
N ARG A 231 29.93 7.81 -13.36
CA ARG A 231 30.97 8.78 -13.75
C ARG A 231 30.86 9.20 -15.23
N SER A 232 30.31 8.33 -16.08
CA SER A 232 30.07 8.63 -17.49
C SER A 232 28.75 9.36 -17.76
N ALA A 233 27.83 9.39 -16.78
CA ALA A 233 26.50 9.95 -16.93
C ALA A 233 26.51 11.49 -16.92
N LYS A 234 25.72 12.09 -17.80
CA LYS A 234 25.54 13.54 -17.93
C LYS A 234 24.10 13.97 -17.60
N GLN A 235 23.13 13.10 -17.83
CA GLN A 235 21.69 13.33 -17.65
C GLN A 235 21.04 12.25 -16.75
N PRO A 236 21.58 12.00 -15.55
CA PRO A 236 21.05 10.99 -14.64
C PRO A 236 19.69 11.39 -14.06
N LEU A 237 18.81 10.43 -13.82
CA LEU A 237 17.53 10.61 -13.12
C LEU A 237 17.37 9.54 -12.04
N ILE A 238 16.99 9.93 -10.82
CA ILE A 238 16.61 8.97 -9.78
C ILE A 238 15.13 8.64 -9.89
N VAL A 239 14.80 7.35 -9.80
CA VAL A 239 13.43 6.85 -9.62
C VAL A 239 13.31 6.27 -8.22
N ALA A 240 12.70 7.04 -7.31
CA ALA A 240 12.53 6.67 -5.91
C ALA A 240 11.34 5.73 -5.71
N GLY A 241 11.62 4.52 -5.23
CA GLY A 241 10.66 3.49 -4.86
C GLY A 241 10.31 3.48 -3.36
N GLY A 242 9.37 2.60 -2.99
CA GLY A 242 9.01 2.40 -1.58
C GLY A 242 10.17 1.89 -0.72
N GLY A 243 11.17 1.23 -1.31
CA GLY A 243 12.38 0.84 -0.59
C GLY A 243 13.19 2.01 -0.03
N VAL A 244 13.03 3.24 -0.55
CA VAL A 244 13.62 4.43 0.06
C VAL A 244 12.96 4.73 1.42
N LEU A 245 11.63 4.58 1.51
CA LEU A 245 10.90 4.77 2.77
C LEU A 245 11.19 3.63 3.75
N TYR A 246 11.08 2.37 3.30
CA TYR A 246 11.28 1.20 4.17
C TYR A 246 12.74 1.03 4.65
N GLY A 247 13.70 1.53 3.87
CA GLY A 247 15.12 1.60 4.26
C GLY A 247 15.48 2.85 5.07
N GLU A 248 14.50 3.71 5.40
CA GLU A 248 14.73 4.99 6.10
C GLU A 248 15.81 5.84 5.42
N ALA A 249 15.78 5.85 4.09
CA ALA A 249 16.81 6.40 3.22
C ALA A 249 16.48 7.81 2.69
N THR A 250 15.44 8.45 3.19
CA THR A 250 14.97 9.77 2.72
C THR A 250 16.05 10.85 2.82
N GLU A 251 16.79 10.86 3.92
CA GLU A 251 17.89 11.79 4.13
C GLU A 251 19.10 11.47 3.24
N ALA A 252 19.41 10.19 3.04
CA ALA A 252 20.47 9.77 2.10
C ALA A 252 20.12 10.13 0.66
N LEU A 253 18.85 9.98 0.26
CA LEU A 253 18.32 10.41 -1.03
C LEU A 253 18.47 11.93 -1.21
N ARG A 254 18.03 12.71 -0.22
CA ARG A 254 18.16 14.18 -0.24
C ARG A 254 19.62 14.62 -0.41
N CYS A 255 20.52 14.10 0.45
CA CYS A 255 21.94 14.40 0.38
C CYS A 255 22.57 14.03 -0.97
N PHE A 256 22.22 12.85 -1.51
CA PHE A 256 22.72 12.41 -2.81
C PHE A 256 22.25 13.34 -3.94
N ALA A 257 20.95 13.66 -3.96
CA ALA A 257 20.36 14.52 -4.99
C ALA A 257 20.99 15.92 -4.99
N GLU A 258 21.13 16.55 -3.82
CA GLU A 258 21.73 17.89 -3.67
C GLU A 258 23.22 17.92 -4.06
N LYS A 259 24.00 16.97 -3.53
CA LYS A 259 25.44 16.90 -3.77
C LYS A 259 25.75 16.68 -5.25
N HIS A 260 25.09 15.71 -5.86
CA HIS A 260 25.36 15.29 -7.23
C HIS A 260 24.48 15.98 -8.28
N ALA A 261 23.59 16.90 -7.85
CA ALA A 261 22.65 17.63 -8.70
C ALA A 261 21.70 16.74 -9.53
N VAL A 262 21.35 15.57 -9.01
CA VAL A 262 20.54 14.56 -9.72
C VAL A 262 19.06 14.76 -9.39
N PRO A 263 18.17 15.00 -10.38
CA PRO A 263 16.75 15.10 -10.15
C PRO A 263 16.13 13.78 -9.68
N VAL A 264 15.01 13.90 -8.96
CA VAL A 264 14.28 12.76 -8.39
C VAL A 264 12.86 12.76 -8.94
N ALA A 265 12.44 11.63 -9.48
CA ALA A 265 11.05 11.30 -9.75
C ALA A 265 10.60 10.18 -8.81
N GLU A 266 9.31 10.13 -8.51
CA GLU A 266 8.74 9.19 -7.53
C GLU A 266 7.79 8.19 -8.17
N THR A 267 7.86 6.95 -7.68
CA THR A 267 6.79 5.95 -7.90
C THR A 267 5.66 6.17 -6.90
N GLN A 268 4.51 5.54 -7.14
CA GLN A 268 3.40 5.52 -6.18
C GLN A 268 3.84 5.10 -4.76
N ALA A 269 4.68 4.08 -4.66
CA ALA A 269 5.17 3.57 -3.38
C ALA A 269 6.30 4.43 -2.77
N GLY A 270 7.02 5.19 -3.59
CA GLY A 270 8.13 6.06 -3.15
C GLY A 270 7.72 7.51 -2.93
N LYS A 271 6.49 7.89 -3.28
CA LYS A 271 5.99 9.24 -3.09
C LYS A 271 6.11 9.65 -1.63
N SER A 272 6.52 10.90 -1.39
CA SER A 272 6.92 11.47 -0.09
C SER A 272 8.33 11.12 0.40
N ALA A 273 9.11 10.32 -0.32
CA ALA A 273 10.51 10.04 0.06
C ALA A 273 11.41 11.30 -0.01
N LEU A 274 11.04 12.26 -0.85
CA LEU A 274 11.63 13.59 -0.91
C LEU A 274 10.51 14.62 -0.86
N ALA A 275 10.66 15.66 -0.03
CA ALA A 275 9.63 16.66 0.17
C ALA A 275 9.18 17.30 -1.15
N TRP A 276 7.87 17.47 -1.33
CA TRP A 276 7.27 17.93 -2.60
C TRP A 276 7.84 19.27 -3.11
N ARG A 277 8.25 20.15 -2.19
CA ARG A 277 8.84 21.47 -2.48
C ARG A 277 10.34 21.47 -2.72
N HIS A 278 11.00 20.31 -2.64
CA HIS A 278 12.43 20.22 -2.89
C HIS A 278 12.74 20.64 -4.34
N PRO A 279 13.76 21.47 -4.62
CA PRO A 279 14.02 22.01 -5.95
C PRO A 279 14.17 20.94 -7.04
N LEU A 280 14.76 19.79 -6.69
CA LEU A 280 15.00 18.65 -7.58
C LEU A 280 13.90 17.57 -7.59
N GLN A 281 12.79 17.77 -6.87
CA GLN A 281 11.65 16.85 -6.90
C GLN A 281 10.78 17.15 -8.14
N LEU A 282 10.76 16.21 -9.07
CA LEU A 282 9.99 16.29 -10.32
C LEU A 282 8.53 15.82 -10.14
N GLY A 283 8.25 15.09 -9.06
CA GLY A 283 6.94 14.50 -8.80
C GLY A 283 6.77 13.12 -9.45
N ALA A 284 5.51 12.72 -9.60
CA ALA A 284 5.09 11.41 -10.07
C ALA A 284 5.71 11.02 -11.41
N LEU A 285 6.12 9.76 -11.57
CA LEU A 285 6.59 9.17 -12.83
C LEU A 285 5.57 8.19 -13.43
N GLY A 286 5.55 8.10 -14.77
CA GLY A 286 4.87 7.04 -15.50
C GLY A 286 3.48 7.41 -16.03
N VAL A 287 2.58 6.43 -16.10
CA VAL A 287 1.21 6.58 -16.65
C VAL A 287 0.40 7.60 -15.84
N THR A 288 0.68 7.70 -14.55
CA THR A 288 0.10 8.72 -13.64
C THR A 288 1.10 9.83 -13.34
N GLY A 289 2.12 9.98 -14.19
CA GLY A 289 3.25 10.87 -13.99
C GLY A 289 2.98 12.33 -14.33
N SER A 290 3.81 13.20 -13.79
CA SER A 290 3.87 14.61 -14.14
C SER A 290 4.56 14.82 -15.50
N PRO A 291 4.27 15.93 -16.20
CA PRO A 291 5.03 16.32 -17.39
C PRO A 291 6.54 16.42 -17.12
N ALA A 292 6.92 17.00 -15.97
CA ALA A 292 8.32 17.21 -15.61
C ALA A 292 9.09 15.88 -15.47
N ALA A 293 8.56 14.94 -14.70
CA ALA A 293 9.20 13.64 -14.51
C ALA A 293 9.28 12.83 -15.81
N ASN A 294 8.19 12.74 -16.55
CA ASN A 294 8.15 11.95 -17.79
C ASN A 294 9.05 12.54 -18.88
N ALA A 295 9.08 13.87 -19.04
CA ALA A 295 9.94 14.53 -20.03
C ALA A 295 11.43 14.36 -19.72
N LEU A 296 11.82 14.40 -18.44
CA LEU A 296 13.21 14.12 -18.05
C LEU A 296 13.54 12.63 -18.16
N ALA A 297 12.62 11.72 -17.81
CA ALA A 297 12.86 10.29 -17.97
C ALA A 297 13.10 9.90 -19.45
N ALA A 298 12.34 10.46 -20.39
CA ALA A 298 12.52 10.25 -21.81
C ALA A 298 13.86 10.80 -22.37
N LYS A 299 14.53 11.68 -21.63
CA LYS A 299 15.84 12.28 -22.00
C LYS A 299 17.00 11.73 -21.19
N ALA A 300 16.75 10.99 -20.12
CA ALA A 300 17.80 10.50 -19.24
C ALA A 300 18.74 9.54 -19.96
N ASP A 301 20.05 9.65 -19.70
CA ASP A 301 21.06 8.71 -20.18
C ASP A 301 21.29 7.55 -19.20
N VAL A 302 21.10 7.81 -17.90
CA VAL A 302 21.10 6.83 -16.82
C VAL A 302 19.89 7.03 -15.91
N VAL A 303 19.14 5.96 -15.65
CA VAL A 303 18.13 5.91 -14.60
C VAL A 303 18.71 5.18 -13.39
N ILE A 304 18.64 5.81 -12.22
CA ILE A 304 19.02 5.25 -10.92
C ILE A 304 17.74 4.80 -10.22
N ALA A 305 17.37 3.55 -10.39
CA ALA A 305 16.22 2.94 -9.74
C ALA A 305 16.56 2.58 -8.29
N VAL A 306 16.00 3.30 -7.32
CA VAL A 306 16.33 3.11 -5.89
C VAL A 306 15.13 2.50 -5.16
N GLY A 307 15.27 1.26 -4.71
CA GLY A 307 14.25 0.58 -3.92
C GLY A 307 12.90 0.42 -4.64
N THR A 308 12.93 0.32 -5.97
CA THR A 308 11.74 0.18 -6.83
C THR A 308 11.79 -1.14 -7.59
N ARG A 309 10.61 -1.72 -7.82
CA ARG A 309 10.42 -2.91 -8.66
C ARG A 309 10.12 -2.58 -10.12
N LEU A 310 10.13 -1.29 -10.47
CA LEU A 310 9.89 -0.77 -11.83
C LEU A 310 8.63 -1.37 -12.47
N GLN A 311 7.48 -1.08 -11.87
CA GLN A 311 6.20 -1.62 -12.36
C GLN A 311 5.79 -0.99 -13.68
N ASP A 312 4.91 -1.70 -14.38
CA ASP A 312 4.24 -1.28 -15.61
C ASP A 312 3.88 0.21 -15.65
N PHE A 313 3.09 0.69 -14.68
CA PHE A 313 2.70 2.10 -14.61
C PHE A 313 3.87 3.06 -14.46
N THR A 314 4.89 2.71 -13.69
CA THR A 314 6.07 3.58 -13.46
C THR A 314 6.85 3.80 -14.74
N THR A 315 6.83 2.82 -15.65
CA THR A 315 7.75 2.79 -16.80
C THR A 315 7.04 2.97 -18.13
N GLY A 316 5.73 3.20 -18.09
CA GLY A 316 4.89 3.27 -19.28
C GLY A 316 4.97 1.97 -20.06
N SER A 317 4.80 0.84 -19.37
CA SER A 317 4.97 -0.49 -19.98
C SER A 317 6.33 -0.67 -20.64
N HIS A 318 7.39 -0.19 -19.97
CA HIS A 318 8.79 -0.24 -20.44
C HIS A 318 9.08 0.57 -21.72
N SER A 319 8.28 1.61 -22.00
CA SER A 319 8.51 2.54 -23.12
C SER A 319 9.13 3.88 -22.69
N LEU A 320 8.84 4.36 -21.47
CA LEU A 320 9.08 5.76 -21.09
C LEU A 320 10.56 6.20 -21.09
N PHE A 321 11.45 5.29 -20.72
CA PHE A 321 12.89 5.55 -20.63
C PHE A 321 13.72 4.36 -21.14
N GLY A 322 13.18 3.64 -22.14
CA GLY A 322 13.85 2.45 -22.68
C GLY A 322 15.25 2.73 -23.22
N GLN A 323 15.56 3.96 -23.62
CA GLN A 323 16.88 4.37 -24.11
C GLN A 323 17.96 4.48 -23.03
N ALA A 324 17.57 4.65 -21.75
CA ALA A 324 18.50 4.90 -20.66
C ALA A 324 19.22 3.61 -20.22
N LYS A 325 20.48 3.73 -19.78
CA LYS A 325 21.11 2.67 -19.00
C LYS A 325 20.48 2.65 -17.60
N LEU A 326 20.34 1.47 -17.01
CA LEU A 326 19.68 1.32 -15.71
C LEU A 326 20.71 0.91 -14.64
N LEU A 327 20.79 1.67 -13.56
CA LEU A 327 21.40 1.24 -12.29
C LEU A 327 20.27 0.93 -11.32
N SER A 328 20.22 -0.29 -10.78
CA SER A 328 19.17 -0.69 -9.85
C SER A 328 19.73 -1.02 -8.47
N ILE A 329 19.40 -0.19 -7.49
CA ILE A 329 19.71 -0.37 -6.07
C ILE A 329 18.52 -1.07 -5.41
N ASN A 330 18.65 -2.35 -5.08
CA ASN A 330 17.54 -3.09 -4.51
C ASN A 330 18.00 -4.21 -3.59
N VAL A 331 17.23 -4.50 -2.55
CA VAL A 331 17.46 -5.66 -1.66
C VAL A 331 17.02 -6.98 -2.31
N ASN A 332 16.17 -6.93 -3.33
CA ASN A 332 15.68 -8.11 -4.05
C ASN A 332 16.43 -8.28 -5.37
N ALA A 333 17.10 -9.43 -5.55
CA ALA A 333 17.91 -9.74 -6.73
C ALA A 333 17.11 -9.72 -8.04
N ILE A 334 15.86 -10.23 -8.03
CA ILE A 334 15.03 -10.30 -9.24
C ILE A 334 14.65 -8.89 -9.70
N ASP A 335 14.39 -7.97 -8.77
CA ASP A 335 14.17 -6.57 -9.16
C ASP A 335 15.46 -5.88 -9.58
N ALA A 336 16.59 -6.16 -8.91
CA ALA A 336 17.88 -5.55 -9.21
C ALA A 336 18.38 -5.84 -10.64
N MET A 337 18.02 -7.01 -11.19
CA MET A 337 18.46 -7.44 -12.54
C MET A 337 17.50 -7.06 -13.68
N LYS A 338 16.36 -6.42 -13.39
CA LYS A 338 15.34 -6.12 -14.42
C LYS A 338 15.95 -5.29 -15.55
N TRP A 339 15.56 -5.63 -16.78
CA TRP A 339 15.90 -4.88 -18.00
C TRP A 339 17.39 -4.66 -18.19
N GLN A 340 18.19 -5.69 -17.87
CA GLN A 340 19.65 -5.65 -18.02
C GLN A 340 20.30 -4.50 -17.24
N ALA A 341 19.69 -4.10 -16.12
CA ALA A 341 20.29 -3.14 -15.21
C ALA A 341 21.69 -3.57 -14.77
N THR A 342 22.56 -2.61 -14.49
CA THR A 342 23.68 -2.80 -13.57
C THR A 342 23.08 -3.00 -12.17
N PRO A 343 23.11 -4.23 -11.61
CA PRO A 343 22.48 -4.49 -10.33
C PRO A 343 23.41 -4.06 -9.19
N MET A 344 22.83 -3.50 -8.13
CA MET A 344 23.51 -3.30 -6.85
C MET A 344 22.60 -3.78 -5.72
N LEU A 345 22.93 -4.95 -5.17
CA LEU A 345 22.20 -5.62 -4.11
C LEU A 345 22.48 -4.92 -2.77
N SER A 346 21.63 -3.97 -2.43
CA SER A 346 21.85 -3.12 -1.25
C SER A 346 20.55 -2.56 -0.71
N ASP A 347 20.55 -2.34 0.60
CA ASP A 347 19.65 -1.38 1.24
C ASP A 347 19.83 0.01 0.60
N ALA A 348 18.73 0.74 0.45
CA ALA A 348 18.71 2.03 -0.24
C ALA A 348 19.59 3.07 0.45
N LYS A 349 19.59 3.13 1.79
CA LYS A 349 20.35 4.10 2.57
C LYS A 349 21.85 3.84 2.45
N LEU A 350 22.24 2.57 2.64
CA LEU A 350 23.64 2.16 2.54
C LEU A 350 24.17 2.29 1.11
N GLY A 351 23.37 1.92 0.12
CA GLY A 351 23.74 2.01 -1.30
C GLY A 351 23.94 3.45 -1.76
N LEU A 352 23.00 4.35 -1.46
CA LEU A 352 23.12 5.78 -1.78
C LEU A 352 24.33 6.43 -1.09
N SER A 353 24.58 6.07 0.16
CA SER A 353 25.73 6.59 0.92
C SER A 353 27.06 6.12 0.33
N ALA A 354 27.17 4.83 -0.01
CA ALA A 354 28.36 4.26 -0.64
C ALA A 354 28.64 4.86 -2.02
N LEU A 355 27.59 5.05 -2.84
CA LEU A 355 27.72 5.74 -4.12
C LEU A 355 28.18 7.19 -3.93
N SER A 356 27.57 7.93 -2.99
CA SER A 356 27.94 9.33 -2.76
C SER A 356 29.39 9.51 -2.29
N GLN A 357 29.89 8.55 -1.50
CA GLN A 357 31.28 8.50 -1.09
C GLN A 357 32.21 8.21 -2.28
N GLY A 358 31.90 7.19 -3.09
CA GLY A 358 32.75 6.77 -4.21
C GLY A 358 32.73 7.73 -5.42
N LEU A 359 31.66 8.51 -5.58
CA LEU A 359 31.54 9.55 -6.61
C LEU A 359 32.26 10.85 -6.25
N GLN A 360 32.59 11.06 -4.98
CA GLN A 360 33.23 12.29 -4.48
C GLN A 360 32.47 13.53 -4.96
N ASP A 361 33.10 14.41 -5.75
CA ASP A 361 32.55 15.69 -6.22
C ASP A 361 31.90 15.61 -7.59
N TRP A 362 31.72 14.40 -8.15
CA TRP A 362 30.99 14.23 -9.40
C TRP A 362 29.58 14.84 -9.31
N ARG A 363 29.12 15.47 -10.39
CA ARG A 363 27.75 16.00 -10.50
C ARG A 363 27.24 15.74 -11.92
N SER A 364 25.93 15.68 -12.08
CA SER A 364 25.31 15.74 -13.41
C SER A 364 25.72 17.02 -14.15
N SER A 365 25.52 17.05 -15.48
CA SER A 365 25.84 18.24 -16.26
C SER A 365 25.05 19.48 -15.79
N ALA A 366 25.66 20.68 -15.86
CA ALA A 366 25.02 21.93 -15.46
C ALA A 366 23.74 22.23 -16.25
N ALA A 367 23.72 21.89 -17.53
CA ALA A 367 22.54 22.01 -18.39
C ALA A 367 21.39 21.10 -17.91
N TRP A 368 21.70 19.85 -17.52
CA TRP A 368 20.72 18.93 -16.97
C TRP A 368 20.13 19.42 -15.65
N HIS A 369 20.98 19.89 -14.74
CA HIS A 369 20.55 20.44 -13.47
C HIS A 369 19.64 21.67 -13.65
N THR A 370 20.01 22.59 -14.55
CA THR A 370 19.20 23.78 -14.85
C THR A 370 17.82 23.40 -15.39
N LEU A 371 17.77 22.48 -16.36
CA LEU A 371 16.53 21.96 -16.92
C LEU A 371 15.66 21.31 -15.84
N ALA A 372 16.25 20.53 -14.94
CA ALA A 372 15.53 19.89 -13.85
C ALA A 372 14.88 20.90 -12.91
N LEU A 373 15.61 21.95 -12.50
CA LEU A 373 15.09 23.01 -11.63
C LEU A 373 13.93 23.76 -12.31
N GLU A 374 14.07 24.07 -13.59
CA GLU A 374 13.04 24.74 -14.39
C GLU A 374 11.77 23.89 -14.48
N GLN A 375 11.88 22.63 -14.90
CA GLN A 375 10.74 21.73 -15.06
C GLN A 375 10.05 21.44 -13.72
N ALA A 376 10.81 21.28 -12.64
CA ALA A 376 10.26 21.11 -11.30
C ALA A 376 9.49 22.36 -10.83
N ASN A 377 10.00 23.57 -11.11
CA ASN A 377 9.32 24.82 -10.80
C ASN A 377 8.02 25.00 -11.61
N ILE A 378 8.06 24.71 -12.91
CA ILE A 378 6.87 24.76 -13.78
C ILE A 378 5.81 23.81 -13.22
N TRP A 379 6.17 22.56 -12.97
CA TRP A 379 5.21 21.57 -12.47
C TRP A 379 4.63 21.96 -11.11
N ARG A 380 5.45 22.44 -10.16
CA ARG A 380 4.93 22.94 -8.88
C ARG A 380 3.91 24.05 -9.06
N SER A 381 4.20 25.00 -9.95
CA SER A 381 3.31 26.12 -10.27
C SER A 381 2.01 25.66 -10.92
N THR A 382 2.05 24.65 -11.80
CA THR A 382 0.86 24.01 -12.36
C THR A 382 0.00 23.37 -11.28
N VAL A 383 0.61 22.60 -10.37
CA VAL A 383 -0.13 22.02 -9.24
C VAL A 383 -0.72 23.11 -8.34
N ASP A 384 -0.02 24.23 -8.12
CA ASP A 384 -0.54 25.37 -7.34
C ASP A 384 -1.80 25.92 -8.01
N TRP A 385 -1.72 26.14 -9.32
CA TRP A 385 -2.84 26.63 -10.11
C TRP A 385 -4.03 25.68 -10.08
N ILE A 386 -3.85 24.40 -10.40
CA ILE A 386 -4.91 23.36 -10.38
C ILE A 386 -5.56 23.31 -9.01
N THR A 387 -4.74 23.13 -7.98
CA THR A 387 -5.28 22.90 -6.65
C THR A 387 -5.95 24.16 -6.14
N SER A 388 -5.47 25.38 -6.42
CA SER A 388 -6.05 26.65 -5.94
C SER A 388 -7.45 26.99 -6.44
N GLN A 389 -7.96 26.30 -7.46
CA GLN A 389 -9.28 26.58 -8.03
C GLN A 389 -10.40 26.35 -7.00
N ARG A 390 -11.33 27.32 -6.92
CA ARG A 390 -12.49 27.31 -6.00
C ARG A 390 -13.83 27.48 -6.70
N GLU A 391 -13.83 28.10 -7.88
CA GLU A 391 -15.03 28.42 -8.63
C GLU A 391 -15.26 27.37 -9.70
N VAL A 392 -16.35 26.61 -9.53
CA VAL A 392 -16.87 25.71 -10.55
C VAL A 392 -18.27 26.20 -10.89
N SER A 393 -18.43 26.77 -12.09
CA SER A 393 -19.70 27.36 -12.52
C SER A 393 -20.71 26.26 -12.85
N ALA A 394 -21.89 26.33 -12.22
CA ALA A 394 -23.01 25.46 -12.57
C ALA A 394 -23.32 25.59 -14.09
N PRO A 395 -23.64 24.48 -14.80
CA PRO A 395 -23.98 23.15 -14.27
C PRO A 395 -22.78 22.20 -14.08
N ALA A 396 -21.53 22.66 -14.24
CA ALA A 396 -20.36 21.79 -14.07
C ALA A 396 -20.19 21.33 -12.61
N LEU A 397 -19.70 20.11 -12.43
CA LEU A 397 -19.34 19.56 -11.13
C LEU A 397 -17.83 19.68 -10.91
N PRO A 398 -17.38 19.79 -9.65
CA PRO A 398 -15.96 19.74 -9.36
C PRO A 398 -15.37 18.37 -9.77
N TYR A 399 -14.08 18.29 -10.01
CA TYR A 399 -13.36 17.02 -10.18
C TYR A 399 -12.31 16.84 -9.08
N ASP A 400 -11.64 15.70 -9.07
CA ASP A 400 -10.69 15.30 -8.03
C ASP A 400 -9.65 16.38 -7.68
N GLY A 401 -9.12 17.13 -8.67
CA GLY A 401 -8.07 18.13 -8.44
C GLY A 401 -8.51 19.31 -7.57
N GLU A 402 -9.72 19.82 -7.78
CA GLU A 402 -10.30 20.90 -6.98
C GLU A 402 -10.63 20.41 -5.56
N VAL A 403 -11.10 19.16 -5.43
CA VAL A 403 -11.37 18.51 -4.14
C VAL A 403 -10.09 18.29 -3.34
N ILE A 404 -9.03 17.75 -3.96
CA ILE A 404 -7.70 17.61 -3.35
C ILE A 404 -7.20 18.97 -2.85
N GLY A 405 -7.34 20.02 -3.66
CA GLY A 405 -6.96 21.37 -3.29
C GLY A 405 -7.72 21.90 -2.07
N ALA A 406 -9.04 21.73 -2.02
CA ALA A 406 -9.84 22.13 -0.86
C ALA A 406 -9.46 21.38 0.42
N VAL A 407 -9.24 20.07 0.31
CA VAL A 407 -8.79 19.24 1.44
C VAL A 407 -7.45 19.75 1.95
N GLN A 408 -6.46 20.02 1.10
CA GLN A 408 -5.16 20.52 1.54
C GLN A 408 -5.22 21.94 2.11
N ARG A 409 -6.00 22.84 1.51
CA ARG A 409 -6.18 24.21 2.03
C ARG A 409 -6.94 24.30 3.34
N SER A 410 -7.65 23.24 3.73
CA SER A 410 -8.37 23.22 5.01
C SER A 410 -7.45 23.25 6.24
N SER A 411 -6.14 23.08 6.08
CA SER A 411 -5.17 23.31 7.15
C SER A 411 -3.84 23.81 6.60
N ILE A 412 -3.25 24.81 7.23
CA ILE A 412 -1.90 25.29 6.89
C ILE A 412 -0.84 24.20 7.12
N ASP A 413 -1.10 23.29 8.05
CA ASP A 413 -0.22 22.18 8.40
C ASP A 413 -0.49 20.91 7.57
N SER A 414 -1.45 20.93 6.63
CA SER A 414 -1.83 19.74 5.86
C SER A 414 -0.62 19.04 5.23
N THR A 415 0.32 19.79 4.66
CA THR A 415 1.51 19.23 4.00
C THR A 415 2.50 18.53 4.94
N VAL A 416 2.40 18.74 6.26
CA VAL A 416 3.31 18.12 7.25
C VAL A 416 2.58 17.17 8.18
N HIS A 417 1.31 17.46 8.47
CA HIS A 417 0.50 16.77 9.47
C HIS A 417 -0.37 15.68 8.85
N ASP A 418 -0.98 15.92 7.69
CA ASP A 418 -1.95 14.96 7.13
C ASP A 418 -1.28 13.70 6.55
N ILE A 419 -1.96 12.57 6.67
CA ILE A 419 -1.70 11.37 5.88
C ILE A 419 -2.89 11.12 4.98
N VAL A 420 -2.69 11.22 3.66
CA VAL A 420 -3.73 10.80 2.71
C VAL A 420 -3.73 9.29 2.55
N VAL A 421 -4.92 8.70 2.54
CA VAL A 421 -5.16 7.27 2.35
C VAL A 421 -6.08 7.06 1.15
N CYS A 422 -5.65 6.22 0.21
CA CYS A 422 -6.43 5.81 -0.96
C CYS A 422 -5.93 4.45 -1.48
N ALA A 423 -6.63 3.83 -2.43
CA ALA A 423 -6.16 2.60 -3.08
C ALA A 423 -6.53 2.47 -4.55
N ALA A 424 -7.77 2.78 -4.94
CA ALA A 424 -8.26 2.49 -6.28
C ALA A 424 -9.08 3.63 -6.91
N GLY A 425 -9.37 3.51 -8.21
CA GLY A 425 -10.21 4.45 -8.96
C GLY A 425 -9.42 5.53 -9.71
N THR A 426 -10.04 6.71 -9.90
CA THR A 426 -9.38 7.91 -10.47
C THR A 426 -8.37 8.50 -9.49
N LEU A 427 -8.72 8.51 -8.21
CA LEU A 427 -7.97 9.16 -7.13
C LEU A 427 -6.49 8.77 -7.05
N PRO A 428 -6.06 7.51 -7.20
CA PRO A 428 -4.63 7.19 -7.19
C PRO A 428 -3.82 7.95 -8.25
N ALA A 429 -4.39 8.22 -9.43
CA ALA A 429 -3.72 9.00 -10.46
C ALA A 429 -3.62 10.48 -10.07
N GLU A 430 -4.73 11.05 -9.60
CA GLU A 430 -4.84 12.46 -9.22
C GLU A 430 -4.01 12.77 -7.96
N LEU A 431 -4.05 11.91 -6.94
CA LEU A 431 -3.25 12.02 -5.73
C LEU A 431 -1.75 11.89 -6.00
N HIS A 432 -1.35 11.02 -6.92
CA HIS A 432 0.06 10.87 -7.29
C HIS A 432 0.60 12.17 -7.89
N LYS A 433 -0.17 12.81 -8.78
CA LYS A 433 0.16 14.10 -9.39
C LYS A 433 0.08 15.27 -8.40
N LEU A 434 -1.01 15.36 -7.64
CA LEU A 434 -1.44 16.60 -6.99
C LEU A 434 -1.27 16.63 -5.47
N TRP A 435 -1.23 15.49 -4.77
CA TRP A 435 -1.09 15.50 -3.31
C TRP A 435 0.32 15.93 -2.89
N ARG A 436 0.39 16.93 -2.01
CA ARG A 436 1.63 17.52 -1.52
C ARG A 436 1.89 17.13 -0.08
N THR A 437 3.04 16.52 0.17
CA THR A 437 3.52 16.22 1.51
C THR A 437 5.02 16.48 1.62
N SER A 438 5.43 17.07 2.74
CA SER A 438 6.83 17.29 3.11
C SER A 438 7.32 16.24 4.10
N THR A 439 6.42 15.42 4.64
CA THR A 439 6.73 14.38 5.63
C THR A 439 6.71 13.01 4.97
N PRO A 440 7.80 12.22 5.07
CA PRO A 440 7.82 10.83 4.66
C PRO A 440 6.65 10.04 5.28
N GLY A 441 5.95 9.26 4.45
CA GLY A 441 4.76 8.53 4.89
C GLY A 441 3.48 9.37 4.97
N GLY A 442 3.50 10.66 4.61
CA GLY A 442 2.29 11.47 4.44
C GLY A 442 1.45 11.14 3.20
N TYR A 443 1.93 10.19 2.37
CA TYR A 443 1.23 9.64 1.21
C TYR A 443 1.09 8.13 1.38
N HIS A 444 -0.11 7.66 1.72
CA HIS A 444 -0.40 6.25 1.95
C HIS A 444 -1.40 5.72 0.93
N VAL A 445 -0.96 5.59 -0.32
CA VAL A 445 -1.81 5.01 -1.38
C VAL A 445 -1.40 3.56 -1.65
N GLU A 446 -2.35 2.63 -1.54
CA GLU A 446 -2.18 1.24 -1.95
C GLU A 446 -2.46 1.10 -3.44
N TYR A 447 -1.40 1.19 -4.26
CA TYR A 447 -1.54 1.07 -5.72
C TYR A 447 -0.67 -0.05 -6.29
N GLY A 448 -0.23 -0.97 -5.43
CA GLY A 448 0.55 -2.12 -5.86
C GLY A 448 -0.34 -3.24 -6.40
N TYR A 449 -1.46 -3.46 -5.72
CA TYR A 449 -2.54 -4.38 -6.09
C TYR A 449 -3.83 -3.64 -6.49
N SER A 450 -3.93 -2.34 -6.16
CA SER A 450 -5.07 -1.47 -6.50
C SER A 450 -6.39 -2.03 -5.98
N CYS A 451 -6.40 -2.45 -4.71
CA CYS A 451 -7.51 -3.15 -4.09
C CYS A 451 -8.56 -2.18 -3.57
N MET A 452 -9.73 -2.13 -4.24
CA MET A 452 -10.90 -1.44 -3.71
C MET A 452 -11.32 -2.03 -2.34
N GLY A 453 -11.90 -1.18 -1.49
CA GLY A 453 -12.24 -1.48 -0.10
C GLY A 453 -11.07 -1.36 0.87
N TYR A 454 -9.86 -1.01 0.41
CA TYR A 454 -8.72 -0.75 1.30
C TYR A 454 -8.80 0.62 2.00
N GLU A 455 -9.47 1.61 1.43
CA GLU A 455 -9.34 3.02 1.84
C GLU A 455 -9.77 3.28 3.29
N ILE A 456 -11.00 2.91 3.65
CA ILE A 456 -11.53 3.15 5.00
C ILE A 456 -10.88 2.19 6.02
N ALA A 457 -10.81 0.90 5.69
CA ALA A 457 -10.20 -0.12 6.55
C ALA A 457 -8.71 0.15 6.78
N GLY A 458 -7.97 0.48 5.73
CA GLY A 458 -6.58 0.90 5.78
C GLY A 458 -6.42 2.21 6.54
N GLY A 459 -7.33 3.18 6.37
CA GLY A 459 -7.36 4.42 7.14
C GLY A 459 -7.38 4.19 8.65
N LEU A 460 -8.19 3.23 9.12
CA LEU A 460 -8.16 2.79 10.52
C LEU A 460 -6.77 2.30 10.95
N GLY A 461 -6.13 1.46 10.13
CA GLY A 461 -4.77 0.98 10.38
C GLY A 461 -3.72 2.09 10.44
N VAL A 462 -3.82 3.09 9.55
CA VAL A 462 -2.97 4.29 9.57
C VAL A 462 -3.18 5.07 10.87
N LYS A 463 -4.43 5.28 11.29
CA LYS A 463 -4.75 6.02 12.52
C LYS A 463 -4.29 5.29 13.78
N LEU A 464 -4.33 3.95 13.79
CA LEU A 464 -3.75 3.15 14.87
C LEU A 464 -2.22 3.28 14.95
N ALA A 465 -1.53 3.43 13.82
CA ALA A 465 -0.08 3.63 13.77
C ALA A 465 0.34 5.08 14.08
N GLN A 466 -0.50 6.06 13.72
CA GLN A 466 -0.24 7.50 13.84
C GLN A 466 -1.45 8.20 14.50
N PRO A 467 -1.67 7.98 15.81
CA PRO A 467 -2.87 8.46 16.50
C PRO A 467 -2.98 9.99 16.52
N ASP A 468 -1.86 10.71 16.49
CA ASP A 468 -1.83 12.17 16.61
C ASP A 468 -2.00 12.88 15.26
N ARG A 469 -1.91 12.17 14.12
CA ARG A 469 -2.00 12.76 12.79
C ARG A 469 -3.42 12.71 12.24
N ASP A 470 -3.79 13.72 11.45
CA ASP A 470 -5.04 13.67 10.67
C ASP A 470 -4.90 12.65 9.53
N VAL A 471 -5.79 11.64 9.54
CA VAL A 471 -5.87 10.62 8.51
C VAL A 471 -7.01 10.96 7.57
N ILE A 472 -6.65 11.36 6.35
CA ILE A 472 -7.57 11.81 5.32
C ILE A 472 -7.80 10.66 4.33
N VAL A 473 -8.93 9.98 4.46
CA VAL A 473 -9.34 8.91 3.54
C VAL A 473 -10.06 9.55 2.36
N MET A 474 -9.44 9.52 1.18
CA MET A 474 -10.09 9.95 -0.07
C MET A 474 -10.55 8.71 -0.82
N VAL A 475 -11.86 8.62 -1.08
CA VAL A 475 -12.49 7.39 -1.57
C VAL A 475 -13.59 7.72 -2.59
N GLY A 476 -13.69 6.94 -3.66
CA GLY A 476 -14.81 7.02 -4.61
C GLY A 476 -16.04 6.27 -4.10
N ASP A 477 -17.22 6.63 -4.60
CA ASP A 477 -18.52 6.03 -4.27
C ASP A 477 -18.51 4.49 -4.37
N GLY A 478 -17.97 3.94 -5.47
CA GLY A 478 -17.90 2.49 -5.65
C GLY A 478 -17.04 1.76 -4.62
N SER A 479 -15.88 2.33 -4.25
CA SER A 479 -14.99 1.71 -3.26
C SER A 479 -15.54 1.86 -1.83
N TYR A 480 -16.21 2.97 -1.54
CA TYR A 480 -16.93 3.18 -0.27
C TYR A 480 -17.93 2.05 -0.02
N LEU A 481 -18.70 1.66 -1.03
CA LEU A 481 -19.73 0.62 -0.91
C LEU A 481 -19.17 -0.79 -0.63
N MET A 482 -17.85 -1.01 -0.79
CA MET A 482 -17.23 -2.31 -0.54
C MET A 482 -16.90 -2.58 0.93
N MET A 483 -16.35 -1.58 1.65
CA MET A 483 -15.81 -1.77 3.02
C MET A 483 -16.10 -0.58 3.95
N ASN A 484 -17.31 -0.01 3.85
CA ASN A 484 -17.77 1.11 4.71
C ASN A 484 -18.00 0.73 6.18
N SER A 485 -18.13 -0.56 6.51
CA SER A 485 -18.42 -1.02 7.88
C SER A 485 -17.38 -0.56 8.89
N GLU A 486 -16.14 -0.32 8.46
CA GLU A 486 -15.04 0.11 9.33
C GLU A 486 -15.16 1.56 9.82
N ILE A 487 -16.16 2.30 9.34
CA ILE A 487 -16.60 3.54 9.99
C ILE A 487 -17.05 3.23 11.42
N ALA A 488 -17.88 2.18 11.62
CA ALA A 488 -18.34 1.79 12.95
C ALA A 488 -17.18 1.35 13.84
N THR A 489 -16.21 0.61 13.30
CA THR A 489 -15.00 0.20 14.01
C THR A 489 -14.17 1.42 14.45
N SER A 490 -13.99 2.41 13.56
CA SER A 490 -13.24 3.63 13.88
C SER A 490 -13.88 4.42 15.03
N VAL A 491 -15.22 4.48 15.08
CA VAL A 491 -15.97 5.12 16.15
C VAL A 491 -15.87 4.31 17.44
N MET A 492 -16.02 2.99 17.37
CA MET A 492 -15.91 2.08 18.52
C MET A 492 -14.54 2.17 19.20
N LEU A 493 -13.46 2.33 18.42
CA LEU A 493 -12.09 2.40 18.92
C LEU A 493 -11.61 3.82 19.26
N ASP A 494 -12.47 4.83 19.08
CA ASP A 494 -12.11 6.25 19.20
C ASP A 494 -10.88 6.63 18.34
N ARG A 495 -10.90 6.14 17.09
CA ARG A 495 -9.85 6.37 16.09
C ARG A 495 -10.42 7.18 14.94
N LYS A 496 -10.56 8.50 15.17
CA LYS A 496 -11.11 9.45 14.20
C LYS A 496 -10.44 9.35 12.83
N LEU A 497 -11.26 9.16 11.80
CA LEU A 497 -10.90 9.34 10.40
C LEU A 497 -11.63 10.56 9.82
N ILE A 498 -11.01 11.24 8.86
CA ILE A 498 -11.69 12.22 8.01
C ILE A 498 -11.87 11.57 6.65
N ILE A 499 -13.10 11.25 6.28
CA ILE A 499 -13.43 10.54 5.05
C ILE A 499 -14.05 11.52 4.06
N VAL A 500 -13.44 11.64 2.88
CA VAL A 500 -13.95 12.47 1.78
C VAL A 500 -14.39 11.54 0.66
N VAL A 501 -15.70 11.44 0.47
CA VAL A 501 -16.30 10.66 -0.62
C VAL A 501 -16.46 11.55 -1.84
N LEU A 502 -15.85 11.13 -2.95
CA LEU A 502 -16.02 11.76 -4.26
C LEU A 502 -17.02 10.90 -5.04
N ASP A 503 -18.27 11.35 -5.09
CA ASP A 503 -19.33 10.62 -5.78
C ASP A 503 -19.39 11.04 -7.25
N ASN A 504 -18.86 10.19 -8.12
CA ASN A 504 -18.96 10.38 -9.58
C ASN A 504 -19.97 9.44 -10.23
N ARG A 505 -20.75 8.71 -9.41
CA ARG A 505 -21.81 7.78 -9.80
C ARG A 505 -21.32 6.62 -10.68
N GLY A 506 -20.17 6.03 -10.35
CA GLY A 506 -19.69 4.80 -10.99
C GLY A 506 -18.17 4.62 -11.04
N TYR A 507 -17.73 3.81 -11.99
CA TYR A 507 -16.32 3.49 -12.23
C TYR A 507 -15.73 4.40 -13.32
N GLY A 508 -15.66 5.71 -13.03
CA GLY A 508 -15.28 6.74 -14.01
C GLY A 508 -13.94 6.48 -14.72
N CYS A 509 -12.88 6.09 -14.01
CA CYS A 509 -11.59 5.81 -14.64
C CYS A 509 -11.62 4.61 -15.60
N ILE A 510 -12.42 3.58 -15.28
CA ILE A 510 -12.58 2.40 -16.14
C ILE A 510 -13.46 2.75 -17.35
N ASN A 511 -14.48 3.60 -17.16
CA ASN A 511 -15.27 4.13 -18.28
C ASN A 511 -14.39 4.91 -19.27
N ARG A 512 -13.48 5.76 -18.77
CA ARG A 512 -12.53 6.49 -19.63
C ARG A 512 -11.56 5.54 -20.33
N LEU A 513 -11.06 4.52 -19.64
CA LEU A 513 -10.18 3.51 -20.26
C LEU A 513 -10.90 2.71 -21.35
N GLN A 514 -12.15 2.29 -21.10
CA GLN A 514 -12.99 1.59 -22.08
C GLN A 514 -13.14 2.42 -23.36
N GLN A 515 -13.38 3.72 -23.23
CA GLN A 515 -13.50 4.64 -24.36
C GLN A 515 -12.15 4.89 -25.05
N ALA A 516 -11.05 4.99 -24.30
CA ALA A 516 -9.71 5.12 -24.86
C ALA A 516 -9.30 3.90 -25.72
N CYS A 517 -9.81 2.71 -25.40
CA CYS A 517 -9.67 1.52 -26.24
C CYS A 517 -10.67 1.45 -27.42
N GLY A 518 -11.41 2.53 -27.70
CA GLY A 518 -12.42 2.62 -28.75
C GLY A 518 -13.78 1.98 -28.41
N GLY A 519 -13.95 1.47 -27.19
CA GLY A 519 -15.20 0.91 -26.69
C GLY A 519 -16.28 1.98 -26.54
N ALA A 520 -17.55 1.57 -26.57
CA ALA A 520 -18.64 2.43 -26.09
C ALA A 520 -18.65 2.43 -24.55
N PRO A 521 -19.09 3.54 -23.91
CA PRO A 521 -19.47 3.50 -22.49
C PRO A 521 -20.46 2.36 -22.24
N PHE A 522 -20.15 1.49 -21.30
CA PHE A 522 -21.01 0.37 -20.93
C PHE A 522 -20.66 -0.17 -19.54
N ASN A 523 -21.68 -0.32 -18.68
CA ASN A 523 -21.62 -1.02 -17.39
C ASN A 523 -20.55 -0.48 -16.39
N ASN A 524 -20.05 0.73 -16.62
CA ASN A 524 -19.08 1.39 -15.74
C ASN A 524 -19.72 2.54 -14.97
N MET A 525 -20.47 3.42 -15.64
CA MET A 525 -21.28 4.42 -14.96
C MET A 525 -22.63 3.80 -14.56
N LEU A 526 -23.20 4.22 -13.44
CA LEU A 526 -24.50 3.69 -12.98
C LEU A 526 -25.61 3.89 -14.03
N GLU A 527 -25.54 4.98 -14.82
CA GLU A 527 -26.48 5.24 -15.91
C GLU A 527 -26.37 4.24 -17.08
N ASP A 528 -25.18 3.67 -17.29
CA ASP A 528 -24.89 2.69 -18.35
C ASP A 528 -25.16 1.23 -17.93
N CYS A 529 -25.58 1.02 -16.68
CA CYS A 529 -25.87 -0.31 -16.14
C CYS A 529 -27.31 -0.75 -16.47
N LEU A 530 -27.56 -2.07 -16.44
CA LEU A 530 -28.91 -2.59 -16.49
C LEU A 530 -29.68 -2.15 -15.24
N GLN A 531 -30.76 -1.39 -15.45
CA GLN A 531 -31.56 -0.82 -14.38
C GLN A 531 -32.97 -1.42 -14.36
N GLY A 532 -33.50 -1.60 -13.14
CA GLY A 532 -34.93 -1.88 -12.94
C GLY A 532 -35.78 -0.61 -13.09
N PRO A 533 -37.12 -0.71 -12.90
CA PRO A 533 -38.04 0.43 -13.10
C PRO A 533 -37.75 1.67 -12.24
N LEU A 534 -37.06 1.52 -11.12
CA LEU A 534 -36.72 2.61 -10.20
C LEU A 534 -35.36 3.27 -10.49
N GLY A 535 -34.61 2.76 -11.46
CA GLY A 535 -33.27 3.26 -11.78
C GLY A 535 -32.20 2.91 -10.73
N ALA A 536 -31.02 3.51 -10.88
CA ALA A 536 -29.94 3.44 -9.91
C ALA A 536 -30.31 4.20 -8.62
N PRO A 537 -29.94 3.70 -7.42
CA PRO A 537 -30.27 4.35 -6.17
C PRO A 537 -29.49 5.66 -6.00
N ALA A 538 -30.17 6.72 -5.52
CA ALA A 538 -29.51 7.93 -5.04
C ALA A 538 -29.04 7.72 -3.61
N ILE A 539 -27.78 7.31 -3.45
CA ILE A 539 -27.22 6.93 -2.15
C ILE A 539 -26.88 8.18 -1.34
N ASP A 540 -27.47 8.33 -0.15
CA ASP A 540 -27.04 9.36 0.82
C ASP A 540 -25.90 8.82 1.69
N PHE A 541 -24.66 9.03 1.22
CA PHE A 541 -23.45 8.58 1.91
C PHE A 541 -23.31 9.19 3.31
N ALA A 542 -23.71 10.45 3.50
CA ALA A 542 -23.68 11.07 4.81
C ALA A 542 -24.72 10.44 5.77
N ALA A 543 -25.93 10.13 5.31
CA ALA A 543 -26.91 9.42 6.13
C ALA A 543 -26.42 8.01 6.49
N HIS A 544 -25.83 7.30 5.53
CA HIS A 544 -25.24 5.99 5.79
C HIS A 544 -24.13 6.06 6.85
N ALA A 545 -23.20 7.01 6.73
CA ALA A 545 -22.14 7.22 7.73
C ALA A 545 -22.68 7.59 9.12
N ARG A 546 -23.71 8.45 9.19
CA ARG A 546 -24.39 8.77 10.46
C ARG A 546 -25.01 7.54 11.11
N SER A 547 -25.56 6.62 10.30
CA SER A 547 -26.12 5.36 10.82
C SER A 547 -25.07 4.45 11.46
N LEU A 548 -23.79 4.62 11.10
CA LEU A 548 -22.64 3.91 11.67
C LEU A 548 -21.97 4.66 12.83
N GLY A 549 -22.56 5.77 13.29
CA GLY A 549 -22.09 6.55 14.45
C GLY A 549 -21.13 7.70 14.13
N ALA A 550 -20.76 7.91 12.86
CA ALA A 550 -19.94 9.05 12.45
C ALA A 550 -20.73 10.37 12.44
N LEU A 551 -20.01 11.49 12.41
CA LEU A 551 -20.57 12.76 11.95
C LEU A 551 -20.47 12.79 10.42
N ALA A 552 -21.46 13.39 9.74
CA ALA A 552 -21.36 13.50 8.28
C ALA A 552 -22.29 14.54 7.66
N GLU A 553 -21.89 15.06 6.51
CA GLU A 553 -22.68 15.97 5.68
C GLU A 553 -22.38 15.79 4.18
N ASN A 554 -23.37 16.09 3.32
CA ASN A 554 -23.19 16.19 1.88
C ASN A 554 -23.01 17.66 1.51
N VAL A 555 -22.03 17.98 0.67
CA VAL A 555 -21.74 19.35 0.21
C VAL A 555 -21.79 19.42 -1.31
N LYS A 556 -22.11 20.59 -1.86
CA LYS A 556 -22.31 20.78 -3.32
C LYS A 556 -21.18 21.54 -4.00
N THR A 557 -20.33 22.22 -3.25
CA THR A 557 -19.32 23.14 -3.80
C THR A 557 -18.00 23.03 -3.05
N ILE A 558 -16.92 23.43 -3.71
CA ILE A 558 -15.57 23.47 -3.13
C ILE A 558 -15.52 24.35 -1.86
N SER A 559 -16.21 25.48 -1.85
CA SER A 559 -16.28 26.35 -0.66
C SER A 559 -17.00 25.68 0.52
N GLN A 560 -18.08 24.94 0.26
CA GLN A 560 -18.77 24.17 1.30
C GLN A 560 -17.92 23.01 1.81
N LEU A 561 -17.17 22.33 0.92
CA LEU A 561 -16.21 21.30 1.29
C LEU A 561 -15.12 21.85 2.21
N GLU A 562 -14.52 22.99 1.89
CA GLU A 562 -13.51 23.62 2.76
C GLU A 562 -14.07 23.92 4.16
N ALA A 563 -15.31 24.43 4.23
CA ALA A 563 -15.98 24.69 5.51
C ALA A 563 -16.30 23.39 6.28
N ALA A 564 -16.72 22.33 5.59
CA ALA A 564 -16.96 21.02 6.18
C ALA A 564 -15.67 20.38 6.70
N MET A 565 -14.56 20.54 5.98
CA MET A 565 -13.26 20.05 6.42
C MET A 565 -12.78 20.71 7.72
N GLN A 566 -13.07 22.01 7.95
CA GLN A 566 -12.80 22.65 9.25
C GLN A 566 -13.55 21.95 10.39
N ARG A 567 -14.83 21.63 10.19
CA ARG A 567 -15.62 20.87 11.17
C ARG A 567 -15.10 19.45 11.35
N ALA A 568 -14.72 18.78 10.27
CA ALA A 568 -14.16 17.43 10.31
C ALA A 568 -12.85 17.36 11.10
N ARG A 569 -11.97 18.36 10.94
CA ARG A 569 -10.74 18.48 11.73
C ARG A 569 -11.01 18.74 13.20
N ALA A 570 -11.98 19.60 13.52
CA ALA A 570 -12.36 19.90 14.90
C ALA A 570 -13.18 18.79 15.60
N ALA A 571 -13.72 17.83 14.83
CA ALA A 571 -14.53 16.75 15.38
C ALA A 571 -13.73 15.85 16.34
N ASP A 572 -14.44 15.28 17.31
CA ASP A 572 -13.92 14.31 18.28
C ASP A 572 -13.92 12.87 17.74
N ARG A 573 -14.84 12.55 16.82
CA ARG A 573 -14.97 11.23 16.18
C ARG A 573 -14.94 11.31 14.66
N THR A 574 -14.94 10.14 14.01
CA THR A 574 -14.92 10.02 12.54
C THR A 574 -15.96 10.92 11.87
N TYR A 575 -15.52 11.61 10.82
CA TYR A 575 -16.30 12.57 10.07
C TYR A 575 -16.28 12.25 8.57
N LEU A 576 -17.44 12.20 7.93
CA LEU A 576 -17.55 11.98 6.48
C LEU A 576 -18.11 13.22 5.78
N VAL A 577 -17.45 13.64 4.71
CA VAL A 577 -17.95 14.66 3.78
C VAL A 577 -18.10 14.03 2.41
N CYS A 578 -19.29 14.09 1.83
CA CYS A 578 -19.54 13.64 0.45
C CYS A 578 -19.71 14.84 -0.48
N ILE A 579 -19.09 14.77 -1.66
CA ILE A 579 -19.22 15.78 -2.71
C ILE A 579 -19.42 15.10 -4.07
N ASP A 580 -20.39 15.59 -4.83
CA ASP A 580 -20.62 15.16 -6.20
C ASP A 580 -19.48 15.64 -7.09
N THR A 581 -18.95 14.75 -7.92
CA THR A 581 -17.84 15.05 -8.81
C THR A 581 -18.14 14.68 -10.26
N ASP A 582 -17.45 15.35 -11.17
CA ASP A 582 -17.52 15.10 -12.60
C ASP A 582 -16.79 13.79 -12.95
N PRO A 583 -17.46 12.79 -13.57
CA PRO A 583 -16.83 11.52 -13.91
C PRO A 583 -15.89 11.60 -15.13
N THR A 584 -15.91 12.69 -15.88
CA THR A 584 -15.21 12.85 -17.16
C THR A 584 -13.95 13.72 -17.06
N ARG A 585 -13.98 14.76 -16.21
CA ARG A 585 -12.84 15.68 -16.01
C ARG A 585 -11.73 15.02 -15.20
N THR A 586 -10.49 15.18 -15.66
CA THR A 586 -9.27 14.75 -14.96
C THR A 586 -8.15 15.76 -15.19
N THR A 587 -7.05 15.66 -14.45
CA THR A 587 -5.85 16.46 -14.72
C THR A 587 -5.22 16.05 -16.06
N GLU A 588 -5.33 16.91 -17.07
CA GLU A 588 -4.85 16.69 -18.44
C GLU A 588 -3.31 16.63 -18.51
N GLU A 589 -2.62 17.32 -17.59
CA GLU A 589 -1.17 17.38 -17.60
C GLU A 589 -0.53 16.04 -17.24
N GLY A 590 0.39 15.58 -18.10
CA GLY A 590 1.26 14.45 -17.85
C GLY A 590 0.70 13.13 -18.38
N GLY A 591 1.09 12.03 -17.73
CA GLY A 591 0.85 10.68 -18.23
C GLY A 591 1.83 10.24 -19.32
N CYS A 592 1.78 8.96 -19.64
CA CYS A 592 2.50 8.35 -20.74
C CYS A 592 1.69 7.17 -21.28
N TRP A 593 2.18 6.56 -22.37
CA TRP A 593 1.58 5.34 -22.89
C TRP A 593 1.56 4.22 -21.83
N TRP A 594 0.49 3.43 -21.87
CA TRP A 594 0.25 2.26 -21.04
C TRP A 594 -0.26 1.14 -21.96
N GLU A 595 0.35 -0.03 -21.86
CA GLU A 595 -0.06 -1.21 -22.61
C GLU A 595 -1.37 -1.76 -22.04
N VAL A 596 -2.46 -1.40 -22.72
CA VAL A 596 -3.78 -2.02 -22.54
C VAL A 596 -4.15 -2.66 -23.86
N ALA A 597 -4.20 -3.99 -23.87
CA ALA A 597 -4.44 -4.75 -25.09
C ALA A 597 -5.80 -4.37 -25.72
N VAL A 598 -5.75 -3.84 -26.94
CA VAL A 598 -6.94 -3.51 -27.72
C VAL A 598 -7.32 -4.72 -28.60
N PRO A 599 -8.61 -5.09 -28.71
CA PRO A 599 -9.06 -6.21 -29.54
C PRO A 599 -8.56 -6.13 -30.98
N GLU A 600 -8.06 -7.25 -31.50
CA GLU A 600 -7.57 -7.35 -32.87
C GLU A 600 -8.70 -7.31 -33.92
N VAL A 601 -9.90 -7.77 -33.54
CA VAL A 601 -11.09 -7.78 -34.40
C VAL A 601 -12.24 -7.03 -33.73
N SER A 602 -12.84 -6.09 -34.45
CA SER A 602 -14.04 -5.37 -34.00
C SER A 602 -14.85 -4.84 -35.17
N GLN A 603 -16.16 -4.74 -35.00
CA GLN A 603 -17.06 -4.06 -35.94
C GLN A 603 -17.06 -2.53 -35.75
N ARG A 604 -16.49 -2.03 -34.64
CA ARG A 604 -16.43 -0.59 -34.33
C ARG A 604 -15.17 0.03 -34.93
N GLU A 605 -15.33 1.07 -35.75
CA GLU A 605 -14.20 1.81 -36.32
C GLU A 605 -13.30 2.45 -35.25
N GLN A 606 -13.88 2.90 -34.12
CA GLN A 606 -13.11 3.46 -33.01
C GLN A 606 -12.15 2.42 -32.39
N VAL A 607 -12.57 1.15 -32.29
CA VAL A 607 -11.71 0.07 -31.79
C VAL A 607 -10.60 -0.26 -32.80
N LYS A 608 -10.92 -0.26 -34.11
CA LYS A 608 -9.91 -0.47 -35.16
C LYS A 608 -8.85 0.65 -35.14
N ALA A 609 -9.27 1.90 -34.96
CA ALA A 609 -8.37 3.04 -34.82
C ALA A 609 -7.48 2.91 -33.57
N ALA A 610 -8.08 2.65 -32.41
CA ALA A 610 -7.34 2.44 -31.15
C ALA A 610 -6.37 1.25 -31.25
N ARG A 611 -6.73 0.18 -32.00
CA ARG A 611 -5.85 -0.95 -32.25
C ARG A 611 -4.62 -0.56 -33.08
N ALA A 612 -4.80 0.25 -34.12
CA ALA A 612 -3.68 0.74 -34.93
C ALA A 612 -2.72 1.60 -34.10
N GLU A 613 -3.26 2.49 -33.26
CA GLU A 613 -2.46 3.29 -32.31
C GLU A 613 -1.71 2.41 -31.31
N TYR A 614 -2.37 1.41 -30.73
CA TYR A 614 -1.77 0.42 -29.85
C TYR A 614 -0.60 -0.33 -30.52
N GLU A 615 -0.79 -0.81 -31.75
CA GLU A 615 0.26 -1.53 -32.49
C GLU A 615 1.46 -0.63 -32.82
N GLN A 616 1.22 0.65 -33.12
CA GLN A 616 2.27 1.62 -33.34
C GLN A 616 3.04 1.93 -32.04
N ALA A 617 2.33 2.20 -30.94
CA ALA A 617 2.95 2.52 -29.66
C ALA A 617 3.76 1.34 -29.10
N ARG A 618 3.28 0.11 -29.28
CA ARG A 618 3.99 -1.12 -28.87
C ARG A 618 5.35 -1.29 -29.56
N GLN A 619 5.59 -0.67 -30.72
CA GLN A 619 6.92 -0.70 -31.35
C GLN A 619 8.00 0.04 -30.53
N GLN A 620 7.59 0.93 -29.62
CA GLN A 620 8.49 1.68 -28.74
C GLN A 620 8.80 0.91 -27.44
N GLN A 621 8.07 -0.18 -27.16
CA GLN A 621 8.28 -1.03 -26.00
C GLN A 621 9.57 -1.84 -26.15
N LYS A 622 10.35 -1.93 -25.07
CA LYS A 622 11.45 -2.89 -24.96
C LYS A 622 10.99 -4.17 -24.27
N VAL A 623 11.51 -5.31 -24.72
CA VAL A 623 11.27 -6.63 -24.12
C VAL A 623 12.49 -7.07 -23.31
#